data_AF-A0A081NKJ1-F1
#
_entry.id   AF-A0A081NKJ1-F1
#
_cell.length_a   1.000
_cell.length_b   1.000
_cell.length_c   1.000
_cell.angle_alpha   90.00
_cell.angle_beta   90.00
_cell.angle_gamma   90.00
#
_symmetry.space_group_name_H-M   'P 1'
#
loop_
_entity.id
_entity.type
_entity.pdbx_description
1 polymer ?
#
loop_
_entity_poly.entity_id
_entity_poly.type
_entity_poly.pdbx_seq_one_letter_code
_entity_poly.pdbx_strand_id
1 'polypeptide(L)'
;MDALQFISLLQQKLMVFDFYLRSLSSFGYSYHFLLFAGFLYWSGYKYLGARLAIGTEISTTIFGTCRQFFDSPRPYWIYPELYNDMSEKGMSEKAFGMPSGHTQNTVVLWGLLASTLKSRWLWALALLMIFSTALSRLYLGVHFPSQILVGISFGTIILFLIISLEQSFLNFLNIKTFWQRCFIVLIACSLPLLTALFIREILNWGVSSSALFPYSKLSKFTGLFAGIGLGLLIAPAFGKPSMKLFFTQALPGAVSVSLLYKLLPYLPQPEDFPELYYLFRWLEAFILAFWETGLWPVIYRKLVGNHS
;
A
#
# COMPACT_ATOMS: atom_id res chain seq x y z
N MET A 1 -14.99 -16.18 26.14
CA MET A 1 -13.69 -16.59 25.57
C MET A 1 -12.87 -15.33 25.44
N ASP A 2 -11.77 -15.21 26.16
CA ASP A 2 -10.87 -14.05 26.02
C ASP A 2 -10.08 -14.15 24.69
N ALA A 3 -9.39 -13.07 24.33
CA ALA A 3 -8.68 -13.03 23.04
C ALA A 3 -7.53 -14.03 22.95
N LEU A 4 -6.89 -14.36 24.08
CA LEU A 4 -5.84 -15.38 24.17
C LEU A 4 -6.40 -16.75 23.82
N GLN A 5 -7.45 -17.19 24.51
CA GLN A 5 -8.12 -18.46 24.26
C GLN A 5 -8.60 -18.59 22.81
N PHE A 6 -9.17 -17.51 22.26
CA PHE A 6 -9.64 -17.50 20.88
C PHE A 6 -8.50 -17.70 19.88
N ILE A 7 -7.42 -16.93 20.00
CA ILE A 7 -6.28 -17.01 19.06
C ILE A 7 -5.54 -18.35 19.22
N SER A 8 -5.30 -18.81 20.46
CA SER A 8 -4.65 -20.10 20.71
C SER A 8 -5.47 -21.28 20.15
N LEU A 9 -6.79 -21.26 20.33
CA LEU A 9 -7.67 -22.27 19.75
C LEU A 9 -7.63 -22.25 18.21
N LEU A 10 -7.61 -21.05 17.63
CA LEU A 10 -7.50 -20.88 16.18
C LEU A 10 -6.18 -21.44 15.66
N GLN A 11 -5.07 -21.16 16.34
CA GLN A 11 -3.74 -21.68 16.01
C GLN A 11 -3.69 -23.21 16.08
N GLN A 12 -4.23 -23.79 17.15
CA GLN A 12 -4.29 -25.25 17.31
C GLN A 12 -5.10 -25.91 16.18
N LYS A 13 -6.27 -25.35 15.85
CA LYS A 13 -7.15 -25.92 14.82
C LYS A 13 -6.64 -25.76 13.39
N LEU A 14 -5.89 -24.68 13.12
CA LEU A 14 -5.42 -24.35 11.77
C LEU A 14 -3.94 -24.64 11.54
N MET A 15 -3.28 -25.34 12.45
CA MET A 15 -1.86 -25.69 12.34
C MET A 15 -1.51 -26.41 11.02
N VAL A 16 -2.42 -27.22 10.48
CA VAL A 16 -2.22 -27.91 9.19
C VAL A 16 -2.11 -26.91 8.01
N PHE A 17 -2.65 -25.71 8.17
CA PHE A 17 -2.60 -24.63 7.17
C PHE A 17 -1.53 -23.58 7.47
N ASP A 18 -0.61 -23.84 8.41
CA ASP A 18 0.39 -22.88 8.89
C ASP A 18 1.18 -22.23 7.74
N PHE A 19 1.74 -23.06 6.84
CA PHE A 19 2.49 -22.59 5.68
C PHE A 19 1.64 -21.64 4.81
N TYR A 20 0.40 -22.04 4.49
CA TYR A 20 -0.50 -21.26 3.66
C TYR A 20 -0.87 -19.91 4.30
N LEU A 21 -1.23 -19.92 5.58
CA LEU A 21 -1.60 -18.70 6.32
C LEU A 21 -0.41 -17.74 6.45
N ARG A 22 0.80 -18.25 6.65
CA ARG A 22 2.04 -17.44 6.62
C ARG A 22 2.29 -16.86 5.24
N SER A 23 2.21 -17.67 4.17
CA SER A 23 2.41 -17.18 2.80
C SER A 23 1.40 -16.09 2.42
N LEU A 24 0.12 -16.29 2.74
CA LEU A 24 -0.92 -15.28 2.52
C LEU A 24 -0.60 -13.95 3.22
N SER A 25 -0.09 -14.02 4.45
CA SER A 25 0.34 -12.86 5.21
C SER A 25 1.43 -12.09 4.47
N SER A 26 2.43 -12.81 3.95
CA SER A 26 3.52 -12.21 3.17
C SER A 26 2.98 -11.48 1.93
N PHE A 27 1.99 -12.02 1.23
CA PHE A 27 1.36 -11.32 0.10
C PHE A 27 0.50 -10.13 0.51
N GLY A 28 0.18 -9.97 1.80
CA GLY A 28 -0.63 -8.86 2.32
C GLY A 28 0.12 -7.56 2.56
N TYR A 29 1.44 -7.53 2.37
CA TYR A 29 2.23 -6.30 2.40
C TYR A 29 1.99 -5.43 1.15
N SER A 30 1.94 -4.10 1.32
CA SER A 30 1.63 -3.15 0.24
C SER A 30 2.51 -3.30 -1.00
N TYR A 31 3.79 -3.66 -0.85
CA TYR A 31 4.70 -3.81 -1.98
C TYR A 31 4.29 -4.94 -2.95
N HIS A 32 3.68 -6.03 -2.45
CA HIS A 32 3.17 -7.09 -3.32
C HIS A 32 1.92 -6.64 -4.08
N PHE A 33 1.05 -5.86 -3.43
CA PHE A 33 -0.12 -5.27 -4.09
C PHE A 33 0.27 -4.29 -5.18
N LEU A 34 1.30 -3.46 -4.93
CA LEU A 34 1.85 -2.56 -5.95
C LEU A 34 2.53 -3.31 -7.07
N LEU A 35 3.31 -4.36 -6.78
CA LEU A 35 3.92 -5.19 -7.82
C LEU A 35 2.87 -5.86 -8.71
N PHE A 36 1.77 -6.36 -8.11
CA PHE A 36 0.63 -6.89 -8.86
C PHE A 36 -0.03 -5.82 -9.75
N ALA A 37 -0.24 -4.62 -9.21
CA ALA A 37 -0.77 -3.49 -9.97
C ALA A 37 0.18 -3.06 -11.11
N GLY A 38 1.50 -3.05 -10.86
CA GLY A 38 2.56 -2.75 -11.81
C GLY A 38 2.62 -3.76 -12.96
N PHE A 39 2.50 -5.06 -12.67
CA PHE A 39 2.41 -6.09 -13.71
C PHE A 39 1.21 -5.86 -14.63
N LEU A 40 0.02 -5.59 -14.08
CA LEU A 40 -1.16 -5.27 -14.88
C LEU A 40 -0.95 -3.99 -15.71
N TYR A 41 -0.43 -2.95 -15.07
CA TYR A 41 -0.14 -1.66 -15.67
C TYR A 41 0.77 -1.80 -16.90
N TRP A 42 1.95 -2.40 -16.74
CA TRP A 42 2.92 -2.57 -17.82
C TRP A 42 2.54 -3.62 -18.86
N SER A 43 1.66 -4.56 -18.52
CA SER A 43 1.15 -5.55 -19.49
C SER A 43 0.09 -4.99 -20.41
N GLY A 44 -0.23 -3.69 -20.32
CA GLY A 44 -1.21 -2.99 -21.17
C GLY A 44 -2.56 -2.73 -20.50
N TYR A 45 -2.82 -3.24 -19.28
CA TYR A 45 -4.01 -2.90 -18.51
C TYR A 45 -3.82 -1.58 -17.74
N LYS A 46 -3.43 -0.52 -18.45
CA LYS A 46 -2.99 0.77 -17.89
C LYS A 46 -3.96 1.32 -16.85
N TYR A 47 -5.24 1.44 -17.22
CA TYR A 47 -6.26 2.01 -16.34
C TYR A 47 -6.45 1.14 -15.08
N LEU A 48 -6.57 -0.18 -15.25
CA LEU A 48 -6.76 -1.11 -14.13
C LEU A 48 -5.56 -1.07 -13.17
N GLY A 49 -4.33 -1.20 -13.69
CA GLY A 49 -3.12 -1.16 -12.86
C GLY A 49 -2.97 0.17 -12.13
N ALA A 50 -3.18 1.30 -12.81
CA ALA A 50 -3.13 2.62 -12.18
C ALA A 50 -4.18 2.79 -11.06
N ARG A 51 -5.41 2.33 -11.30
CA ARG A 51 -6.51 2.39 -10.33
C ARG A 51 -6.21 1.55 -9.09
N LEU A 52 -5.67 0.34 -9.28
CA LEU A 52 -5.27 -0.55 -8.18
C LEU A 52 -4.11 0.04 -7.37
N ALA A 53 -3.10 0.62 -8.03
CA ALA A 53 -1.96 1.24 -7.37
C ALA A 53 -2.38 2.46 -6.54
N ILE A 54 -3.07 3.44 -7.16
CA ILE A 54 -3.56 4.64 -6.46
C ILE A 54 -4.48 4.26 -5.30
N GLY A 55 -5.42 3.34 -5.51
CA GLY A 55 -6.36 2.95 -4.45
C GLY A 55 -5.67 2.29 -3.26
N THR A 56 -4.70 1.41 -3.54
CA THR A 56 -3.89 0.78 -2.48
C THR A 56 -3.05 1.80 -1.72
N GLU A 57 -2.53 2.82 -2.40
CA GLU A 57 -1.76 3.90 -1.76
C GLU A 57 -2.61 4.85 -0.93
N ILE A 58 -3.80 5.22 -1.41
CA ILE A 58 -4.79 5.96 -0.60
C ILE A 58 -5.06 5.18 0.68
N SER A 59 -5.32 3.88 0.57
CA SER A 59 -5.56 3.02 1.73
C SER A 59 -4.36 2.94 2.67
N THR A 60 -3.17 2.65 2.14
CA THR A 60 -1.94 2.52 2.93
C THR A 60 -1.59 3.82 3.65
N THR A 61 -1.79 4.96 3.00
CA THR A 61 -1.52 6.26 3.60
C THR A 61 -2.51 6.59 4.71
N ILE A 62 -3.82 6.36 4.49
CA ILE A 62 -4.85 6.53 5.54
C ILE A 62 -4.54 5.64 6.74
N PHE A 63 -4.20 4.37 6.49
CA PHE A 63 -3.78 3.44 7.53
C PHE A 63 -2.56 3.95 8.32
N GLY A 64 -1.54 4.45 7.61
CA GLY A 64 -0.33 5.01 8.22
C GLY A 64 -0.61 6.22 9.10
N THR A 65 -1.54 7.08 8.69
CA THR A 65 -2.03 8.23 9.46
C THR A 65 -2.84 7.78 10.67
N CYS A 66 -3.83 6.89 10.50
CA CYS A 66 -4.66 6.40 11.60
C CYS A 66 -3.84 5.79 12.75
N ARG A 67 -2.76 5.05 12.42
CA ARG A 67 -1.88 4.44 13.42
C ARG A 67 -1.15 5.44 14.31
N GLN A 68 -1.10 6.71 13.93
CA GLN A 68 -0.54 7.77 14.77
C GLN A 68 -1.47 8.15 15.94
N PHE A 69 -2.73 7.69 15.92
CA PHE A 69 -3.78 8.11 16.85
C PHE A 69 -4.44 6.96 17.63
N PHE A 70 -4.28 5.70 17.20
CA PHE A 70 -4.86 4.55 17.90
C PHE A 70 -3.83 3.81 18.76
N ASP A 71 -3.97 3.93 20.08
CA ASP A 71 -3.20 3.15 21.05
C ASP A 71 -3.82 1.76 21.22
N SER A 72 -3.52 0.88 20.27
CA SER A 72 -4.06 -0.47 20.25
C SER A 72 -2.92 -1.49 20.21
N PRO A 73 -2.54 -2.09 21.36
CA PRO A 73 -1.47 -3.07 21.40
C PRO A 73 -1.83 -4.30 20.57
N ARG A 74 -0.82 -5.07 20.20
CA ARG A 74 -1.00 -6.33 19.47
C ARG A 74 -1.14 -7.50 20.44
N PRO A 75 -1.79 -8.61 20.04
CA PRO A 75 -1.89 -9.78 20.88
C PRO A 75 -0.52 -10.26 21.37
N TYR A 76 0.49 -10.34 20.49
CA TYR A 76 1.83 -10.77 20.88
C TYR A 76 2.61 -9.79 21.79
N TRP A 77 2.16 -8.54 21.95
CA TRP A 77 2.77 -7.62 22.93
C TRP A 77 2.31 -7.94 24.35
N ILE A 78 1.13 -8.52 24.47
CA ILE A 78 0.52 -8.91 25.76
C ILE A 78 0.84 -10.38 26.07
N TYR A 79 0.77 -11.24 25.05
CA TYR A 79 0.97 -12.68 25.11
C TYR A 79 2.01 -13.11 24.07
N PRO A 80 3.32 -13.00 24.39
CA PRO A 80 4.40 -13.29 23.44
C PRO A 80 4.33 -14.67 22.79
N GLU A 81 3.77 -15.66 23.49
CA GLU A 81 3.55 -17.03 23.03
C GLU A 81 2.61 -17.13 21.82
N LEU A 82 1.78 -16.12 21.57
CA LEU A 82 0.89 -16.07 20.40
C LEU A 82 1.62 -15.71 19.11
N TYR A 83 2.86 -15.19 19.18
CA TYR A 83 3.57 -14.73 18.00
C TYR A 83 3.95 -15.90 17.09
N ASN A 84 3.33 -15.95 15.91
CA ASN A 84 3.56 -17.03 14.95
C ASN A 84 3.95 -16.52 13.56
N ASP A 85 4.40 -15.26 13.46
CA ASP A 85 4.83 -14.63 12.20
C ASP A 85 6.33 -14.85 11.95
N MET A 86 6.69 -15.31 10.74
CA MET A 86 8.09 -15.46 10.30
C MET A 86 8.62 -14.26 9.52
N SER A 87 7.84 -13.18 9.40
CA SER A 87 8.42 -11.91 8.96
C SER A 87 9.69 -11.70 9.78
N GLU A 88 10.83 -11.61 9.10
CA GLU A 88 12.19 -11.60 9.64
C GLU A 88 12.25 -10.90 11.01
N LYS A 89 13.07 -11.36 11.97
CA LYS A 89 13.13 -10.82 13.36
C LYS A 89 13.34 -9.28 13.48
N GLY A 90 13.50 -8.54 12.37
CA GLY A 90 13.46 -7.07 12.28
C GLY A 90 12.26 -6.44 11.53
N MET A 91 11.42 -7.22 10.83
CA MET A 91 10.20 -6.81 10.13
C MET A 91 8.92 -6.92 10.98
N SER A 92 9.01 -7.35 12.24
CA SER A 92 7.85 -7.30 13.13
C SER A 92 7.29 -5.87 13.13
N GLU A 93 5.98 -5.72 12.90
CA GLU A 93 5.36 -4.42 12.96
C GLU A 93 5.39 -3.92 14.43
N LYS A 94 6.47 -3.24 14.81
CA LYS A 94 6.66 -2.57 16.11
C LYS A 94 5.69 -1.40 16.35
N ALA A 95 4.74 -1.18 15.44
CA ALA A 95 3.71 -0.17 15.52
C ALA A 95 2.38 -0.79 15.97
N PHE A 96 1.52 0.02 16.57
CA PHE A 96 0.19 -0.35 17.04
C PHE A 96 -0.63 -1.11 15.99
N GLY A 97 -1.53 -1.97 16.46
CA GLY A 97 -2.27 -2.92 15.63
C GLY A 97 -3.52 -2.37 14.94
N MET A 98 -4.02 -1.20 15.33
CA MET A 98 -5.27 -0.64 14.80
C MET A 98 -5.02 0.47 13.76
N PRO A 99 -5.68 0.44 12.59
CA PRO A 99 -6.38 -0.70 11.98
C PRO A 99 -5.40 -1.76 11.44
N SER A 100 -5.93 -2.92 11.06
CA SER A 100 -5.17 -3.92 10.30
C SER A 100 -4.96 -3.47 8.85
N GLY A 101 -3.75 -3.02 8.51
CA GLY A 101 -3.40 -2.54 7.17
C GLY A 101 -3.50 -3.61 6.08
N HIS A 102 -3.11 -4.86 6.40
CA HIS A 102 -3.25 -5.98 5.47
C HIS A 102 -4.71 -6.20 5.07
N THR A 103 -5.60 -6.20 6.07
CA THR A 103 -7.03 -6.39 5.84
C THR A 103 -7.62 -5.20 5.06
N GLN A 104 -7.31 -3.97 5.47
CA GLN A 104 -7.78 -2.75 4.82
C GLN A 104 -7.37 -2.68 3.34
N ASN A 105 -6.09 -2.92 3.05
CA ASN A 105 -5.56 -2.91 1.69
C ASN A 105 -6.11 -4.07 0.85
N THR A 106 -6.35 -5.25 1.44
CA THR A 106 -6.98 -6.38 0.75
C THR A 106 -8.40 -6.01 0.30
N VAL A 107 -9.19 -5.37 1.15
CA VAL A 107 -10.53 -4.88 0.78
C VAL A 107 -10.47 -3.93 -0.40
N VAL A 108 -9.58 -2.93 -0.34
CA VAL A 108 -9.49 -1.91 -1.38
C VAL A 108 -8.98 -2.50 -2.70
N LEU A 109 -7.88 -3.27 -2.70
CA LEU A 109 -7.31 -3.83 -3.91
C LEU A 109 -8.29 -4.77 -4.63
N TRP A 110 -8.81 -5.78 -3.92
CA TRP A 110 -9.67 -6.79 -4.54
C TRP A 110 -11.07 -6.23 -4.85
N GLY A 111 -11.59 -5.33 -4.03
CA GLY A 111 -12.84 -4.62 -4.32
C GLY A 111 -12.72 -3.70 -5.54
N LEU A 112 -11.59 -3.01 -5.71
CA LEU A 112 -11.33 -2.23 -6.92
C LEU A 112 -11.20 -3.14 -8.14
N LEU A 113 -10.50 -4.28 -8.04
CA LEU A 113 -10.41 -5.23 -9.15
C LEU A 113 -11.80 -5.74 -9.57
N ALA A 114 -12.61 -6.18 -8.61
CA ALA A 114 -13.95 -6.71 -8.85
C ALA A 114 -14.90 -5.65 -9.44
N SER A 115 -14.89 -4.43 -8.90
CA SER A 115 -15.71 -3.32 -9.38
C SER A 115 -15.28 -2.82 -10.76
N THR A 116 -13.97 -2.76 -11.05
CA THR A 116 -13.45 -2.32 -12.36
C THR A 116 -13.84 -3.29 -13.47
N LEU A 117 -13.66 -4.59 -13.22
CA LEU A 117 -13.95 -5.64 -14.20
C LEU A 117 -15.42 -6.06 -14.22
N LYS A 118 -16.26 -5.46 -13.36
CA LYS A 118 -17.72 -5.69 -13.26
C LYS A 118 -18.09 -7.17 -13.19
N SER A 119 -17.27 -7.97 -12.51
CA SER A 119 -17.43 -9.43 -12.48
C SER A 119 -17.91 -9.94 -11.13
N ARG A 120 -19.03 -10.66 -11.12
CA ARG A 120 -19.59 -11.31 -9.92
C ARG A 120 -18.66 -12.33 -9.28
N TRP A 121 -17.89 -13.08 -10.07
CA TRP A 121 -16.97 -14.08 -9.52
C TRP A 121 -15.76 -13.41 -8.85
N LEU A 122 -15.35 -12.22 -9.34
CA LEU A 122 -14.29 -11.44 -8.70
C LEU A 122 -14.72 -10.88 -7.35
N TRP A 123 -16.01 -10.60 -7.15
CA TRP A 123 -16.53 -10.26 -5.82
C TRP A 123 -16.44 -11.44 -4.85
N ALA A 124 -16.76 -12.65 -5.31
CA ALA A 124 -16.56 -13.86 -4.50
C ALA A 124 -15.07 -14.06 -4.17
N LEU A 125 -14.17 -13.85 -5.15
CA LEU A 125 -12.73 -13.88 -4.91
C LEU A 125 -12.30 -12.78 -3.92
N ALA A 126 -12.82 -11.57 -4.03
CA ALA A 126 -12.50 -10.49 -3.11
C ALA A 126 -12.89 -10.85 -1.67
N LEU A 127 -14.11 -11.37 -1.46
CA LEU A 127 -14.57 -11.83 -0.15
C LEU A 127 -13.71 -12.97 0.40
N LEU A 128 -13.34 -13.92 -0.47
CA LEU A 128 -12.42 -15.01 -0.09
C LEU A 128 -11.07 -14.44 0.36
N MET A 129 -10.47 -13.53 -0.41
CA MET A 129 -9.18 -12.93 -0.07
C MET A 129 -9.24 -12.11 1.22
N ILE A 130 -10.31 -11.34 1.43
CA ILE A 130 -10.53 -10.59 2.68
C ILE A 130 -10.61 -11.56 3.87
N PHE A 131 -11.40 -12.63 3.75
CA PHE A 131 -11.54 -13.64 4.79
C PHE A 131 -10.21 -14.36 5.07
N SER A 132 -9.52 -14.82 4.03
CA SER A 132 -8.23 -15.52 4.14
C SER A 132 -7.15 -14.62 4.75
N THR A 133 -7.09 -13.35 4.38
CA THR A 133 -6.18 -12.37 5.00
C THR A 133 -6.54 -12.16 6.48
N ALA A 134 -7.82 -11.92 6.80
CA ALA A 134 -8.27 -11.75 8.18
C ALA A 134 -7.90 -12.97 9.05
N LEU A 135 -8.18 -14.17 8.54
CA LEU A 135 -7.86 -15.43 9.21
C LEU A 135 -6.37 -15.59 9.45
N SER A 136 -5.54 -15.28 8.44
CA SER A 136 -4.08 -15.27 8.56
C SER A 136 -3.61 -14.32 9.66
N ARG A 137 -4.12 -13.07 9.71
CA ARG A 137 -3.70 -12.09 10.73
C ARG A 137 -4.10 -12.46 12.16
N LEU A 138 -5.23 -13.14 12.34
CA LEU A 138 -5.62 -13.73 13.63
C LEU A 138 -4.70 -14.89 14.00
N TYR A 139 -4.51 -15.83 13.07
CA TYR A 139 -3.70 -17.02 13.27
C TYR A 139 -2.24 -16.69 13.63
N LEU A 140 -1.68 -15.64 13.05
CA LEU A 140 -0.31 -15.20 13.34
C LEU A 140 -0.16 -14.48 14.70
N GLY A 141 -1.26 -14.22 15.42
CA GLY A 141 -1.23 -13.54 16.72
C GLY A 141 -0.86 -12.06 16.64
N VAL A 142 -0.99 -11.46 15.46
CA VAL A 142 -0.54 -10.08 15.18
C VAL A 142 -1.66 -9.04 15.19
N HIS A 143 -2.92 -9.48 15.20
CA HIS A 143 -4.09 -8.61 15.32
C HIS A 143 -5.21 -9.23 16.15
N PHE A 144 -5.96 -8.38 16.85
CA PHE A 144 -7.25 -8.75 17.46
C PHE A 144 -8.38 -8.72 16.42
N PRO A 145 -9.51 -9.44 16.64
CA PRO A 145 -10.69 -9.37 15.78
C PRO A 145 -11.21 -7.93 15.58
N SER A 146 -11.19 -7.10 16.64
CA SER A 146 -11.59 -5.69 16.55
C SER A 146 -10.74 -4.89 15.56
N GLN A 147 -9.42 -5.11 15.56
CA GLN A 147 -8.49 -4.44 14.64
C GLN A 147 -8.71 -4.83 13.18
N ILE A 148 -9.14 -6.07 12.95
CA ILE A 148 -9.53 -6.57 11.63
C ILE A 148 -10.84 -5.97 11.18
N LEU A 149 -11.87 -5.98 12.03
CA LEU A 149 -13.17 -5.38 11.72
C LEU A 149 -13.04 -3.89 11.38
N VAL A 150 -12.26 -3.14 12.16
CA VAL A 150 -11.99 -1.73 11.86
C VAL A 150 -11.23 -1.58 10.53
N GLY A 151 -10.27 -2.46 10.23
CA GLY A 151 -9.60 -2.51 8.92
C GLY A 151 -10.56 -2.79 7.76
N ILE A 152 -11.52 -3.71 7.92
CA ILE A 152 -12.55 -3.99 6.91
C ILE A 152 -13.45 -2.77 6.71
N SER A 153 -13.89 -2.14 7.81
CA SER A 153 -14.75 -0.96 7.77
C SER A 153 -14.07 0.21 7.05
N PHE A 154 -12.84 0.57 7.44
CA PHE A 154 -12.09 1.62 6.75
C PHE A 154 -11.84 1.27 5.28
N GLY A 155 -11.44 0.02 4.99
CA GLY A 155 -11.20 -0.42 3.61
C GLY A 155 -12.46 -0.31 2.74
N THR A 156 -13.62 -0.65 3.30
CA THR A 156 -14.91 -0.58 2.60
C THR A 156 -15.32 0.88 2.35
N ILE A 157 -15.13 1.76 3.35
CA ILE A 157 -15.40 3.20 3.21
C ILE A 157 -14.49 3.79 2.12
N ILE A 158 -13.19 3.49 2.16
CA ILE A 158 -12.22 3.97 1.16
C ILE A 158 -12.59 3.47 -0.24
N LEU A 159 -12.90 2.18 -0.38
CA LEU A 159 -13.35 1.60 -1.65
C LEU A 159 -14.58 2.32 -2.20
N PHE A 160 -15.59 2.53 -1.34
CA PHE A 160 -16.81 3.24 -1.72
C PHE A 160 -16.53 4.68 -2.17
N LEU A 161 -15.70 5.41 -1.42
CA LEU A 161 -15.32 6.79 -1.76
C LEU A 161 -14.55 6.85 -3.08
N ILE A 162 -13.62 5.93 -3.33
CA ILE A 162 -12.89 5.86 -4.61
C ILE A 162 -13.88 5.64 -5.75
N ILE A 163 -14.74 4.63 -5.67
CA ILE A 163 -15.71 4.32 -6.74
C ILE A 163 -16.65 5.51 -6.99
N SER A 164 -17.06 6.21 -5.95
CA SER A 164 -18.04 7.31 -6.05
C SER A 164 -17.43 8.63 -6.52
N LEU A 165 -16.17 8.92 -6.17
CA LEU A 165 -15.55 10.22 -6.38
C LEU A 165 -14.51 10.25 -7.51
N GLU A 166 -13.98 9.09 -7.92
CA GLU A 166 -12.90 8.98 -8.91
C GLU A 166 -13.25 9.71 -10.22
N GLN A 167 -14.42 9.44 -10.80
CA GLN A 167 -14.78 10.05 -12.09
C GLN A 167 -14.90 11.57 -11.99
N SER A 168 -15.50 12.07 -10.91
CA SER A 168 -15.63 13.51 -10.65
C SER A 168 -14.27 14.16 -10.47
N PHE A 169 -13.36 13.51 -9.75
CA PHE A 169 -11.99 13.98 -9.55
C PHE A 169 -11.19 13.99 -10.86
N LEU A 170 -11.29 12.94 -11.68
CA LEU A 170 -10.63 12.87 -12.98
C LEU A 170 -11.16 13.95 -13.94
N ASN A 171 -12.48 14.19 -13.97
CA ASN A 171 -13.08 15.26 -14.75
C ASN A 171 -12.57 16.64 -14.31
N PHE A 172 -12.48 16.86 -12.99
CA PHE A 172 -11.90 18.08 -12.43
C PHE A 172 -10.43 18.28 -12.80
N LEU A 173 -9.62 17.22 -12.77
CA LEU A 173 -8.21 17.30 -13.18
C LEU A 173 -8.05 17.54 -14.69
N ASN A 174 -8.92 16.96 -15.52
CA ASN A 174 -8.83 17.05 -16.97
C ASN A 174 -8.98 18.47 -17.51
N ILE A 175 -9.70 19.34 -16.81
CA ILE A 175 -9.82 20.76 -17.19
C ILE A 175 -8.64 21.63 -16.73
N LYS A 176 -7.70 21.09 -15.96
CA LYS A 176 -6.54 21.83 -15.44
C LYS A 176 -5.33 21.73 -16.35
N THR A 177 -4.46 22.75 -16.30
CA THR A 177 -3.16 22.72 -16.97
C THR A 177 -2.27 21.65 -16.35
N PHE A 178 -1.24 21.21 -17.07
CA PHE A 178 -0.30 20.21 -16.56
C PHE A 178 0.29 20.58 -15.20
N TRP A 179 0.76 21.82 -15.04
CA TRP A 179 1.33 22.30 -13.78
C TRP A 179 0.31 22.36 -12.65
N GLN A 180 -0.93 22.73 -12.94
CA GLN A 180 -2.02 22.68 -11.96
C GLN A 180 -2.31 21.25 -11.52
N ARG A 181 -2.32 20.26 -12.44
CA ARG A 181 -2.48 18.85 -12.10
C ARG A 181 -1.35 18.36 -11.19
N CYS A 182 -0.10 18.66 -11.53
CA CYS A 182 1.05 18.31 -10.70
C CYS A 182 0.93 18.90 -9.29
N PHE A 183 0.56 20.18 -9.19
CA PHE A 183 0.38 20.84 -7.91
C PHE A 183 -0.75 20.20 -7.08
N ILE A 184 -1.92 19.98 -7.68
CA ILE A 184 -3.06 19.34 -7.00
C ILE A 184 -2.69 17.93 -6.52
N VAL A 185 -2.03 17.12 -7.35
CA VAL A 185 -1.59 15.77 -6.99
C VAL A 185 -0.60 15.82 -5.82
N LEU A 186 0.42 16.67 -5.88
CA LEU A 186 1.40 16.81 -4.79
C LEU A 186 0.74 17.19 -3.47
N ILE A 187 -0.18 18.15 -3.49
CA ILE A 187 -0.93 18.57 -2.29
C ILE A 187 -1.80 17.43 -1.78
N ALA A 188 -2.57 16.77 -2.65
CA ALA A 188 -3.45 15.67 -2.27
C ALA A 188 -2.68 14.50 -1.65
N CYS A 189 -1.54 14.13 -2.23
CA CYS A 189 -0.68 13.05 -1.71
C CYS A 189 0.03 13.42 -0.41
N SER A 190 0.27 14.71 -0.15
CA SER A 190 0.94 15.19 1.07
C SER A 190 -0.03 15.40 2.23
N LEU A 191 -1.32 15.61 1.95
CA LEU A 191 -2.34 15.94 2.95
C LEU A 191 -2.37 14.96 4.15
N PRO A 192 -2.26 13.63 3.99
CA PRO A 192 -2.28 12.71 5.14
C PRO A 192 -1.07 12.84 6.08
N LEU A 193 0.10 13.20 5.55
CA LEU A 193 1.29 13.47 6.38
C LEU A 193 1.15 14.82 7.07
N LEU A 194 0.74 15.86 6.33
CA LEU A 194 0.55 17.21 6.88
C LEU A 194 -0.52 17.22 7.98
N THR A 195 -1.61 16.49 7.81
CA THR A 195 -2.65 16.33 8.83
C THR A 195 -2.15 15.57 10.05
N ALA A 196 -1.37 14.50 9.86
CA ALA A 196 -0.75 13.78 10.96
C ALA A 196 0.19 14.69 11.79
N LEU A 197 1.05 15.44 11.10
CA LEU A 197 1.99 16.38 11.72
C LEU A 197 1.27 17.52 12.43
N PHE A 198 0.27 18.14 11.79
CA PHE A 198 -0.52 19.21 12.40
C PHE A 198 -1.20 18.74 13.68
N ILE A 199 -1.89 17.61 13.64
CA ILE A 199 -2.63 17.14 14.82
C ILE A 199 -1.68 16.70 15.93
N ARG A 200 -0.56 16.05 15.61
CA ARG A 200 0.38 15.56 16.63
C ARG A 200 1.28 16.64 17.19
N GLU A 201 1.92 17.43 16.34
CA GLU A 201 2.96 18.37 16.75
C GLU A 201 2.37 19.72 17.16
N ILE A 202 1.22 20.12 16.58
CA ILE A 202 0.59 21.41 16.90
C ILE A 202 -0.55 21.23 17.91
N LEU A 203 -1.44 20.24 17.70
CA LEU A 203 -2.55 19.99 18.63
C LEU A 203 -2.18 19.06 19.79
N ASN A 204 -0.96 18.50 19.83
CA ASN A 204 -0.48 17.59 20.88
C ASN A 204 -1.42 16.39 21.12
N TRP A 205 -2.10 15.91 20.07
CA TRP A 205 -3.01 14.78 20.15
C TRP A 205 -2.52 13.60 19.32
N GLY A 206 -2.39 12.43 19.94
CA GLY A 206 -1.97 11.18 19.29
C GLY A 206 -1.25 10.26 20.26
N VAL A 207 -0.72 9.16 19.75
CA VAL A 207 -0.03 8.16 20.58
C VAL A 207 1.46 8.44 20.59
N SER A 208 2.09 8.30 21.76
CA SER A 208 3.54 8.35 21.87
C SER A 208 4.14 7.10 21.21
N SER A 209 5.17 7.30 20.40
CA SER A 209 5.96 6.21 19.84
C SER A 209 7.35 6.28 20.45
N SER A 210 7.87 5.15 20.92
CA SER A 210 9.27 5.03 21.35
C SER A 210 10.24 4.92 20.16
N ALA A 211 9.73 4.95 18.93
CA ALA A 211 10.58 4.92 17.75
C ALA A 211 11.31 6.26 17.59
N LEU A 212 12.59 6.21 17.24
CA LEU A 212 13.41 7.38 16.95
C LEU A 212 12.83 8.24 15.80
N PHE A 213 12.24 7.58 14.79
CA PHE A 213 11.66 8.22 13.60
C PHE A 213 10.20 7.80 13.39
N PRO A 214 9.24 8.29 14.20
CA PRO A 214 7.85 7.83 14.19
C PRO A 214 7.14 8.01 12.84
N TYR A 215 7.53 9.02 12.06
CA TYR A 215 6.90 9.34 10.77
C TYR A 215 7.57 8.67 9.56
N SER A 216 8.63 7.87 9.75
CA SER A 216 9.43 7.30 8.65
C SER A 216 8.58 6.52 7.64
N LYS A 217 7.67 5.66 8.13
CA LYS A 217 6.77 4.88 7.26
C LYS A 217 5.73 5.75 6.56
N LEU A 218 5.13 6.70 7.28
CA LEU A 218 4.13 7.61 6.70
C LEU A 218 4.75 8.50 5.63
N SER A 219 5.98 8.98 5.85
CA SER A 219 6.76 9.73 4.86
C SER A 219 7.03 8.89 3.61
N LYS A 220 7.36 7.60 3.76
CA LYS A 220 7.49 6.68 2.62
C LYS A 220 6.18 6.51 1.85
N PHE A 221 5.05 6.33 2.53
CA PHE A 221 3.76 6.15 1.87
C PHE A 221 3.35 7.39 1.07
N THR A 222 3.51 8.60 1.63
CA THR A 222 3.18 9.82 0.89
C THR A 222 4.15 10.08 -0.27
N GLY A 223 5.42 9.71 -0.14
CA GLY A 223 6.39 9.76 -1.23
C GLY A 223 6.02 8.82 -2.37
N LEU A 224 5.68 7.57 -2.04
CA LEU A 224 5.22 6.56 -2.99
C LEU A 224 3.95 7.02 -3.71
N PHE A 225 2.99 7.54 -2.96
CA PHE A 225 1.74 8.06 -3.50
C PHE A 225 1.96 9.23 -4.46
N ALA A 226 2.80 10.20 -4.09
CA ALA A 226 3.17 11.31 -4.96
C ALA A 226 3.92 10.84 -6.22
N GLY A 227 4.81 9.87 -6.09
CA GLY A 227 5.55 9.28 -7.21
C GLY A 227 4.63 8.61 -8.22
N ILE A 228 3.67 7.79 -7.74
CA ILE A 228 2.65 7.15 -8.58
C ILE A 228 1.78 8.22 -9.25
N GLY A 229 1.29 9.20 -8.47
CA GLY A 229 0.42 10.26 -8.98
C GLY A 229 1.07 11.08 -10.09
N LEU A 230 2.30 11.58 -9.87
CA LEU A 230 3.02 12.36 -10.88
C LEU A 230 3.49 11.51 -12.06
N GLY A 231 3.93 10.27 -11.81
CA GLY A 231 4.36 9.37 -12.88
C GLY A 231 3.22 9.05 -13.84
N LEU A 232 2.01 8.87 -13.33
CA LEU A 232 0.81 8.64 -14.16
C LEU A 232 0.42 9.84 -15.03
N LEU A 233 0.74 11.08 -14.62
CA LEU A 233 0.48 12.28 -15.43
C LEU A 233 1.35 12.35 -16.69
N ILE A 234 2.55 11.78 -16.65
CA ILE A 234 3.49 11.76 -17.78
C ILE A 234 3.53 10.42 -18.53
N ALA A 235 2.84 9.40 -18.00
CA ALA A 235 2.85 8.06 -18.54
C ALA A 235 2.30 8.01 -19.98
N PRO A 236 3.04 7.44 -20.95
CA PRO A 236 2.59 7.36 -22.32
C PRO A 236 1.37 6.44 -22.49
N ALA A 237 0.70 6.51 -23.64
CA ALA A 237 -0.26 5.49 -24.02
C ALA A 237 0.44 4.13 -24.18
N PHE A 238 -0.22 3.05 -23.76
CA PHE A 238 0.25 1.68 -23.96
C PHE A 238 -0.51 1.03 -25.10
N GLY A 239 0.12 0.04 -25.74
CA GLY A 239 -0.57 -0.86 -26.65
C GLY A 239 -1.62 -1.71 -25.93
N LYS A 240 -2.39 -2.48 -26.70
CA LYS A 240 -3.37 -3.42 -26.13
C LYS A 240 -2.67 -4.46 -25.24
N PRO A 241 -3.36 -4.97 -24.19
CA PRO A 241 -2.79 -6.00 -23.35
C PRO A 241 -2.27 -7.19 -24.14
N SER A 242 -1.02 -7.60 -23.89
CA SER A 242 -0.40 -8.71 -24.63
C SER A 242 0.75 -9.35 -23.86
N MET A 243 1.03 -10.63 -24.18
CA MET A 243 2.21 -11.33 -23.67
C MET A 243 3.50 -10.66 -24.11
N LYS A 244 3.51 -10.01 -25.29
CA LYS A 244 4.66 -9.22 -25.75
C LYS A 244 4.99 -8.13 -24.72
N LEU A 245 4.01 -7.28 -24.37
CA LEU A 245 4.21 -6.21 -23.36
C LEU A 245 4.60 -6.77 -21.99
N PHE A 246 4.05 -7.93 -21.60
CA PHE A 246 4.46 -8.58 -20.36
C PHE A 246 5.98 -8.88 -20.36
N PHE A 247 6.50 -9.52 -21.40
CA PHE A 247 7.92 -9.90 -21.47
C PHE A 247 8.86 -8.72 -21.77
N THR A 248 8.43 -7.73 -22.56
CA THR A 248 9.30 -6.63 -23.01
C THR A 248 9.21 -5.38 -22.14
N GLN A 249 8.09 -5.16 -21.45
CA GLN A 249 7.87 -3.98 -20.61
C GLN A 249 7.70 -4.34 -19.13
N ALA A 250 6.85 -5.32 -18.81
CA ALA A 250 6.49 -5.61 -17.42
C ALA A 250 7.62 -6.32 -16.65
N LEU A 251 8.20 -7.40 -17.20
CA LEU A 251 9.30 -8.10 -16.55
C LEU A 251 10.55 -7.21 -16.38
N PRO A 252 11.06 -6.50 -17.41
CA PRO A 252 12.22 -5.62 -17.21
C PRO A 252 11.90 -4.45 -16.28
N GLY A 253 10.66 -3.94 -16.29
CA GLY A 253 10.15 -2.97 -15.33
C GLY A 253 10.25 -3.49 -13.89
N ALA A 254 9.71 -4.67 -13.62
CA ALA A 254 9.77 -5.32 -12.30
C ALA A 254 11.21 -5.56 -11.84
N VAL A 255 12.11 -5.97 -12.74
CA VAL A 255 13.55 -6.11 -12.44
C VAL A 255 14.16 -4.76 -12.08
N SER A 256 13.88 -3.71 -12.86
CA SER A 256 14.41 -2.36 -12.61
C SER A 256 13.95 -1.80 -11.26
N VAL A 257 12.66 -1.97 -10.92
CA VAL A 257 12.09 -1.55 -9.63
C VAL A 257 12.70 -2.36 -8.49
N SER A 258 12.90 -3.66 -8.67
CA SER A 258 13.56 -4.51 -7.67
C SER A 258 15.02 -4.11 -7.42
N LEU A 259 15.73 -3.69 -8.47
CA LEU A 259 17.09 -3.14 -8.35
C LEU A 259 17.08 -1.80 -7.62
N LEU A 260 16.22 -0.86 -8.01
CA LEU A 260 16.10 0.44 -7.34
C LEU A 260 15.70 0.30 -5.87
N TYR A 261 14.75 -0.59 -5.56
CA TYR A 261 14.34 -0.88 -4.18
C TYR A 261 15.51 -1.35 -3.30
N LYS A 262 16.44 -2.13 -3.88
CA LYS A 262 17.67 -2.56 -3.19
C LYS A 262 18.71 -1.45 -3.09
N LEU A 263 18.83 -0.59 -4.10
CA LEU A 263 19.89 0.41 -4.20
C LEU A 263 19.58 1.71 -3.43
N LEU A 264 18.34 2.18 -3.47
CA LEU A 264 17.93 3.46 -2.87
C LEU A 264 18.22 3.57 -1.36
N PRO A 265 18.08 2.50 -0.54
CA PRO A 265 18.42 2.56 0.88
C PRO A 265 19.92 2.82 1.19
N TYR A 266 20.82 2.68 0.20
CA TYR A 266 22.24 3.02 0.37
C TYR A 266 22.55 4.51 0.19
N LEU A 267 21.55 5.32 -0.19
CA LEU A 267 21.70 6.77 -0.19
C LEU A 267 21.89 7.28 1.25
N PRO A 268 22.69 8.34 1.47
CA PRO A 268 22.93 8.89 2.80
C PRO A 268 21.62 9.16 3.55
N GLN A 269 21.51 8.67 4.79
CA GLN A 269 20.38 8.95 5.68
C GLN A 269 20.88 9.88 6.77
N PRO A 270 20.54 11.18 6.74
CA PRO A 270 21.01 12.13 7.76
C PRO A 270 20.23 11.93 9.06
N GLU A 271 20.62 10.92 9.85
CA GLU A 271 19.96 10.55 11.11
C GLU A 271 20.05 11.65 12.18
N ASP A 272 21.07 12.51 12.09
CA ASP A 272 21.26 13.67 12.99
C ASP A 272 20.21 14.78 12.76
N PHE A 273 19.52 14.78 11.62
CA PHE A 273 18.54 15.79 11.23
C PHE A 273 17.20 15.12 10.88
N PRO A 274 16.28 14.94 11.84
CA PRO A 274 15.04 14.19 11.64
C PRO A 274 14.21 14.65 10.44
N GLU A 275 14.16 15.95 10.15
CA GLU A 275 13.43 16.53 9.01
C GLU A 275 14.05 16.09 7.68
N LEU A 276 15.39 16.13 7.58
CA LEU A 276 16.11 15.65 6.41
C LEU A 276 15.99 14.13 6.29
N TYR A 277 16.03 13.40 7.40
CA TYR A 277 15.77 11.96 7.40
C TYR A 277 14.40 11.66 6.77
N TYR A 278 13.32 12.31 7.23
CA TYR A 278 11.99 12.10 6.65
C TYR A 278 11.91 12.49 5.18
N LEU A 279 12.57 13.57 4.77
CA LEU A 279 12.64 13.99 3.36
C LEU A 279 13.35 12.93 2.50
N PHE A 280 14.46 12.36 2.96
CA PHE A 280 15.16 11.31 2.22
C PHE A 280 14.32 10.04 2.10
N ARG A 281 13.62 9.65 3.17
CA ARG A 281 12.65 8.53 3.11
C ARG A 281 11.53 8.78 2.12
N TRP A 282 11.04 10.02 2.05
CA TRP A 282 10.05 10.45 1.06
C TRP A 282 10.62 10.36 -0.36
N LEU A 283 11.82 10.90 -0.59
CA LEU A 283 12.49 10.93 -1.90
C LEU A 283 12.80 9.53 -2.41
N GLU A 284 13.28 8.61 -1.56
CA GLU A 284 13.47 7.21 -1.92
C GLU A 284 12.17 6.61 -2.51
N ALA A 285 11.07 6.74 -1.77
CA ALA A 285 9.79 6.16 -2.18
C ALA A 285 9.23 6.86 -3.43
N PHE A 286 9.38 8.18 -3.51
CA PHE A 286 9.00 8.99 -4.66
C PHE A 286 9.75 8.55 -5.92
N ILE A 287 11.08 8.47 -5.87
CA ILE A 287 11.91 8.10 -7.02
C ILE A 287 11.54 6.69 -7.51
N LEU A 288 11.36 5.75 -6.58
CA LEU A 288 10.95 4.37 -6.92
C LEU A 288 9.61 4.35 -7.67
N ALA A 289 8.58 4.99 -7.11
CA ALA A 289 7.24 5.01 -7.70
C ALA A 289 7.13 5.83 -8.99
N PHE A 290 7.85 6.96 -9.05
CA PHE A 290 7.89 7.80 -10.24
C PHE A 290 8.64 7.10 -11.38
N TRP A 291 9.69 6.35 -11.06
CA TRP A 291 10.34 5.45 -12.01
C TRP A 291 9.36 4.41 -12.54
N GLU A 292 8.67 3.71 -11.64
CA GLU A 292 7.75 2.62 -11.95
C GLU A 292 6.62 3.06 -12.90
N THR A 293 5.94 4.15 -12.57
CA THR A 293 4.71 4.57 -13.24
C THR A 293 4.93 5.54 -14.39
N GLY A 294 6.00 6.33 -14.35
CA GLY A 294 6.30 7.39 -15.30
C GLY A 294 7.53 7.10 -16.16
N LEU A 295 8.73 7.12 -15.56
CA LEU A 295 9.98 7.11 -16.32
C LEU A 295 10.20 5.81 -17.09
N TRP A 296 10.01 4.64 -16.46
CA TRP A 296 10.21 3.35 -17.12
C TRP A 296 9.32 3.21 -18.36
N PRO A 297 7.99 3.46 -18.30
CA PRO A 297 7.14 3.47 -19.48
C PRO A 297 7.57 4.46 -20.58
N VAL A 298 8.03 5.66 -20.22
CA VAL A 298 8.55 6.65 -21.19
C VAL A 298 9.81 6.13 -21.88
N ILE A 299 10.75 5.55 -21.13
CA ILE A 299 11.98 4.97 -21.67
C ILE A 299 11.65 3.80 -22.57
N TYR A 300 10.81 2.87 -22.12
CA TYR A 300 10.38 1.72 -22.91
C TYR A 300 9.78 2.14 -24.26
N ARG A 301 8.87 3.14 -24.27
CA ARG A 301 8.28 3.65 -25.51
C ARG A 301 9.32 4.24 -26.47
N LYS A 302 10.36 4.90 -25.95
CA LYS A 302 11.47 5.41 -26.79
C LYS A 302 12.31 4.27 -27.37
N LEU A 303 12.51 3.18 -26.63
CA LEU A 303 13.29 2.02 -27.07
C LEU A 303 12.59 1.22 -28.18
N VAL A 304 11.26 1.09 -28.11
CA VAL A 304 10.49 0.27 -29.07
C VAL A 304 10.02 1.06 -30.30
N GLY A 305 10.11 2.40 -30.26
CA GLY A 305 9.65 3.28 -31.33
C GLY A 305 8.11 3.41 -31.39
N ASN A 306 7.60 4.34 -32.18
CA ASN A 306 6.15 4.66 -32.27
C ASN A 306 5.30 3.61 -33.04
N HIS A 307 5.83 2.42 -33.32
CA HIS A 307 5.23 1.45 -34.25
C HIS A 307 4.48 0.27 -33.59
N SER A 308 4.00 0.41 -32.35
CA SER A 308 3.22 -0.63 -31.65
C SER A 308 1.93 -0.12 -31.04
#